data_AF-E6QQY9-F1
#
_entry.id   AF-E6QQY9-F1
#
_cell.length_a   1.000
_cell.length_b   1.000
_cell.length_c   1.000
_cell.angle_alpha   90.00
_cell.angle_beta   90.00
_cell.angle_gamma   90.00
#
_symmetry.space_group_name_H-M   'P 1'
#
loop_
_entity.id
_entity.type
_entity.pdbx_description
1 polymer ?
#
loop_
_entity_poly.entity_id
_entity_poly.type
_entity_poly.pdbx_seq_one_letter_code
_entity_poly.pdbx_strand_id
1 'polypeptide(L)'
;MSAGYVTASVFVLGISSWYLLKGRDIEFAKRSFRIAAAFGLASALSVIVLGDDSGYVVGENQQTKLAAIEAMWHTEPAPASFNLIASINEAEQKNNWAIEIPYVMGIIGTRSLTKQIPGIVEIKARNKQHIINGIHAVVALTALRGNPADAAAKTAFDQYKADLGFGLLLKKYTTNVANATPRMIQQATDDTVPLSRSRCSSA
;
A
#
# COMPACT_ATOMS: atom_id res chain seq x y z
N MET A 1 -11.33 -5.37 -13.73
CA MET A 1 -12.23 -6.18 -14.59
C MET A 1 -11.46 -7.08 -15.55
N SER A 2 -10.43 -6.59 -16.23
CA SER A 2 -9.56 -7.36 -17.15
C SER A 2 -8.93 -8.61 -16.52
N ALA A 3 -8.50 -8.56 -15.26
CA ALA A 3 -7.97 -9.73 -14.55
C ALA A 3 -8.98 -10.90 -14.47
N GLY A 4 -10.27 -10.60 -14.24
CA GLY A 4 -11.33 -11.62 -14.22
C GLY A 4 -11.55 -12.28 -15.58
N TYR A 5 -11.42 -11.52 -16.67
CA TYR A 5 -11.51 -12.05 -18.04
C TYR A 5 -10.35 -12.98 -18.37
N VAL A 6 -9.14 -12.67 -17.89
CA VAL A 6 -7.99 -13.58 -18.01
C VAL A 6 -8.26 -14.88 -17.25
N THR A 7 -8.71 -14.81 -16.00
CA THR A 7 -9.02 -16.01 -15.20
C THR A 7 -10.06 -16.90 -15.87
N ALA A 8 -11.16 -16.32 -16.37
CA ALA A 8 -12.19 -17.07 -17.08
C ALA A 8 -11.65 -17.70 -18.38
N SER A 9 -10.82 -16.98 -19.13
CA SER A 9 -10.22 -17.48 -20.37
C SER A 9 -9.26 -18.65 -20.10
N VAL A 10 -8.41 -18.55 -19.08
CA VAL A 10 -7.48 -19.61 -18.67
C VAL A 10 -8.25 -20.85 -18.21
N PHE A 11 -9.36 -20.67 -17.48
CA PHE A 11 -10.22 -21.78 -17.08
C PHE A 11 -10.78 -22.54 -18.29
N VAL A 12 -11.34 -21.82 -19.27
CA VAL A 12 -11.88 -22.43 -20.51
C VAL A 12 -10.78 -23.10 -21.33
N LEU A 13 -9.59 -22.49 -21.41
CA LEU A 13 -8.41 -23.09 -22.03
C LEU A 13 -8.01 -24.40 -21.33
N GLY A 14 -7.97 -24.42 -20.00
CA GLY A 14 -7.62 -25.60 -19.22
C GLY A 14 -8.57 -26.78 -19.45
N ILE A 15 -9.88 -26.54 -19.42
CA ILE A 15 -10.89 -27.58 -19.70
C ILE A 15 -10.80 -28.06 -21.15
N SER A 16 -10.67 -27.13 -22.10
CA SER A 16 -10.58 -27.47 -23.53
C SER A 16 -9.31 -28.28 -23.83
N SER A 17 -8.17 -27.92 -23.24
CA SER A 17 -6.92 -28.70 -23.33
C SER A 17 -7.08 -30.09 -22.73
N TRP A 18 -7.77 -30.23 -21.59
CA TRP A 18 -8.02 -31.54 -20.99
C TRP A 18 -8.89 -32.43 -21.90
N TYR A 19 -9.92 -31.86 -22.55
CA TYR A 19 -10.78 -32.58 -23.50
C TYR A 19 -9.99 -33.06 -24.72
N LEU A 20 -9.12 -32.20 -25.26
CA LEU A 20 -8.24 -32.55 -26.38
C LEU A 20 -7.25 -33.65 -26.02
N LEU A 21 -6.65 -33.61 -24.82
CA LEU A 21 -5.73 -34.66 -24.33
C LEU A 21 -6.42 -36.01 -24.13
N LYS A 22 -7.71 -36.00 -23.75
CA LYS A 22 -8.52 -37.22 -23.59
C LYS A 22 -9.20 -37.67 -24.89
N GLY A 23 -9.01 -36.95 -26.00
CA GLY A 23 -9.65 -37.25 -27.28
C GLY A 23 -11.18 -37.15 -27.24
N ARG A 24 -11.76 -36.39 -26.30
CA ARG A 24 -13.21 -36.24 -26.11
C ARG A 24 -13.69 -34.95 -26.76
N ASP A 25 -14.83 -35.01 -27.45
CA ASP A 25 -15.53 -33.86 -28.04
C ASP A 25 -14.58 -32.87 -28.75
N ILE A 26 -13.69 -33.42 -29.58
CA ILE A 26 -12.53 -32.70 -30.16
C ILE A 26 -12.97 -31.43 -30.90
N GLU A 27 -14.08 -31.49 -31.63
CA GLU A 27 -14.56 -30.36 -32.41
C GLU A 27 -15.04 -29.21 -31.52
N PHE A 28 -15.77 -29.53 -30.44
CA PHE A 28 -16.19 -28.57 -29.44
C PHE A 28 -14.97 -27.97 -28.72
N ALA A 29 -14.05 -28.82 -28.26
CA ALA A 29 -12.87 -28.39 -27.55
C ALA A 29 -11.97 -27.48 -28.40
N LYS A 30 -11.78 -27.76 -29.70
CA LYS A 30 -11.02 -26.89 -30.62
C LYS A 30 -11.68 -25.51 -30.79
N ARG A 31 -13.01 -25.44 -30.92
CA ARG A 31 -13.74 -24.17 -31.10
C ARG A 31 -13.64 -23.32 -29.83
N SER A 32 -13.91 -23.91 -28.66
CA SER A 32 -13.81 -23.25 -27.37
C SER A 32 -12.39 -22.78 -27.06
N PHE A 33 -11.38 -23.60 -27.38
CA PHE A 33 -9.97 -23.26 -27.18
C PHE A 33 -9.55 -22.03 -28.00
N ARG A 34 -9.92 -21.95 -29.29
CA ARG A 34 -9.54 -20.81 -30.14
C ARG A 34 -10.12 -19.49 -29.64
N ILE A 35 -11.40 -19.49 -29.26
CA ILE A 35 -12.07 -18.29 -28.76
C ILE A 35 -11.45 -17.85 -27.44
N ALA A 36 -11.25 -18.79 -26.51
CA ALA A 36 -10.63 -18.51 -25.21
C ALA A 36 -9.17 -18.05 -25.34
N ALA A 37 -8.41 -18.58 -26.30
CA ALA A 37 -7.03 -18.15 -26.56
C ALA A 37 -6.98 -16.72 -27.08
N ALA A 38 -7.80 -16.37 -28.09
CA ALA A 38 -7.81 -15.03 -28.67
C ALA A 38 -8.28 -13.98 -27.65
N PHE A 39 -9.39 -14.26 -26.95
CA PHE A 39 -9.93 -13.35 -25.94
C PHE A 39 -9.03 -13.26 -24.70
N GLY A 40 -8.45 -14.38 -24.27
CA GLY A 40 -7.51 -14.44 -23.16
C GLY A 40 -6.23 -13.66 -23.44
N LEU A 41 -5.68 -13.76 -24.65
CA LEU A 41 -4.51 -12.99 -25.07
C LEU A 41 -4.79 -11.49 -25.09
N ALA A 42 -5.90 -11.07 -25.70
CA ALA A 42 -6.29 -9.66 -25.72
C ALA A 42 -6.51 -9.11 -24.30
N SER A 43 -7.15 -9.90 -23.43
CA SER A 43 -7.37 -9.55 -22.02
C SER A 43 -6.05 -9.48 -21.25
N ALA A 44 -5.11 -10.40 -21.47
CA ALA A 44 -3.81 -10.40 -20.81
C ALA A 44 -2.97 -9.17 -21.18
N LEU A 45 -2.94 -8.79 -22.45
CA LEU A 45 -2.30 -7.55 -22.89
C LEU A 45 -2.92 -6.32 -22.24
N SER A 46 -4.26 -6.28 -22.14
CA SER A 46 -4.97 -5.23 -21.43
C SER A 46 -4.62 -5.18 -19.93
N VAL A 47 -4.49 -6.34 -19.27
CA VAL A 47 -4.04 -6.41 -17.86
C VAL A 47 -2.63 -5.85 -17.69
N ILE A 48 -1.70 -6.15 -18.60
CA ILE A 48 -0.32 -5.64 -18.49
C ILE A 48 -0.30 -4.12 -18.59
N VAL A 49 -0.98 -3.54 -19.59
CA VAL A 49 -0.97 -2.07 -19.81
C VAL A 49 -1.69 -1.33 -18.68
N LEU A 50 -2.91 -1.75 -18.32
CA LEU A 50 -3.68 -1.12 -17.24
C LEU A 50 -3.08 -1.41 -15.87
N GLY A 51 -2.44 -2.57 -15.71
CA GLY A 51 -1.78 -2.98 -14.47
C GLY A 51 -0.55 -2.14 -14.18
N ASP A 52 0.23 -1.78 -15.19
CA ASP A 52 1.39 -0.90 -15.05
C ASP A 52 0.97 0.52 -14.61
N ASP A 53 -0.06 1.07 -15.24
CA ASP A 53 -0.61 2.39 -14.88
C ASP A 53 -1.21 2.41 -13.46
N SER A 54 -2.02 1.38 -13.14
CA SER A 54 -2.55 1.21 -11.78
C SER A 54 -1.46 0.97 -10.75
N GLY A 55 -0.39 0.24 -11.09
CA GLY A 55 0.74 -0.01 -10.23
C GLY A 55 1.50 1.27 -9.89
N TYR A 56 1.72 2.13 -10.89
CA TYR A 56 2.33 3.44 -10.72
C TYR A 56 1.51 4.35 -9.79
N VAL A 57 0.20 4.49 -10.05
CA VAL A 57 -0.68 5.33 -9.22
C VAL A 57 -0.78 4.82 -7.78
N VAL A 58 -0.77 3.50 -7.58
CA VAL A 58 -0.76 2.89 -6.25
C VAL A 58 0.59 3.07 -5.57
N GLY A 59 1.71 2.96 -6.30
CA GLY A 59 3.06 3.18 -5.78
C GLY A 59 3.28 4.63 -5.31
N GLU A 60 2.76 5.61 -6.06
CA GLU A 60 2.83 7.03 -5.70
C GLU A 60 1.97 7.36 -4.46
N ASN A 61 0.80 6.72 -4.32
CA ASN A 61 -0.10 6.95 -3.18
C ASN A 61 0.18 6.07 -1.96
N GLN A 62 0.85 4.94 -2.11
CA GLN A 62 1.14 3.96 -1.04
C GLN A 62 2.64 3.71 -0.87
N GLN A 63 3.43 4.79 -0.93
CA GLN A 63 4.87 4.77 -0.67
C GLN A 63 5.23 4.05 0.65
N THR A 64 4.38 4.14 1.68
CA THR A 64 4.55 3.44 2.95
C THR A 64 4.59 1.92 2.82
N LYS A 65 3.74 1.32 1.98
CA LYS A 65 3.74 -0.14 1.79
C LYS A 65 4.93 -0.58 0.96
N LEU A 66 5.27 0.20 -0.07
CA LEU A 66 6.43 -0.07 -0.90
C LEU A 66 7.71 -0.01 -0.05
N ALA A 67 7.93 1.08 0.70
CA ALA A 67 9.09 1.22 1.58
C ALA A 67 9.17 0.13 2.65
N ALA A 68 8.03 -0.34 3.17
CA ALA A 68 7.97 -1.44 4.13
C ALA A 68 8.31 -2.81 3.51
N ILE A 69 7.83 -3.09 2.29
CA ILE A 69 8.14 -4.34 1.56
C ILE A 69 9.61 -4.36 1.13
N GLU A 70 10.13 -3.23 0.68
CA GLU A 70 11.50 -3.06 0.19
C GLU A 70 12.52 -2.84 1.32
N ALA A 71 12.07 -2.86 2.59
CA ALA A 71 12.89 -2.63 3.76
C ALA A 71 13.75 -1.35 3.69
N MET A 72 13.19 -0.29 3.10
CA MET A 72 13.86 1.00 2.91
C MET A 72 13.74 1.84 4.19
N TRP A 73 14.72 1.71 5.08
CA TRP A 73 14.72 2.44 6.35
C TRP A 73 14.96 3.94 6.17
N HIS A 74 15.95 4.29 5.36
CA HIS A 74 16.35 5.67 5.08
C HIS A 74 16.01 6.06 3.65
N THR A 75 15.79 7.35 3.43
CA THR A 75 15.57 7.91 2.09
C THR A 75 16.84 7.75 1.27
N GLU A 76 16.77 6.95 0.22
CA GLU A 76 17.90 6.74 -0.66
C GLU A 76 17.96 7.82 -1.74
N PRO A 77 19.16 8.37 -2.02
CA PRO A 77 19.33 9.28 -3.14
C PRO A 77 19.05 8.52 -4.45
N ALA A 78 18.40 9.21 -5.39
CA ALA A 78 18.17 8.62 -6.70
C ALA A 78 19.52 8.29 -7.37
N PRO A 79 19.66 7.11 -7.99
CA PRO A 79 18.62 6.09 -8.22
C PRO A 79 18.52 5.08 -7.07
N ALA A 80 17.31 4.92 -6.51
CA ALA A 80 17.03 3.99 -5.42
C ALA A 80 17.30 2.52 -5.84
N SER A 81 17.95 1.75 -4.96
CA SER A 81 18.17 0.32 -5.17
C SER A 81 16.88 -0.46 -4.89
N PHE A 82 16.73 -1.61 -5.57
CA PHE A 82 15.62 -2.55 -5.36
C PHE A 82 16.11 -3.70 -4.48
N ASN A 83 15.47 -3.94 -3.35
CA ASN A 83 15.87 -5.01 -2.44
C ASN A 83 15.09 -6.28 -2.75
N LEU A 84 15.66 -7.14 -3.62
CA LEU A 84 15.01 -8.37 -4.05
C LEU A 84 14.70 -9.30 -2.86
N ILE A 85 15.63 -9.40 -1.91
CA ILE A 85 15.48 -10.12 -0.64
C ILE A 85 16.30 -9.41 0.42
N ALA A 86 15.68 -9.03 1.55
CA ALA A 86 16.37 -8.46 2.70
C ALA A 86 15.99 -9.17 4.01
N SER A 87 16.96 -9.36 4.89
CA SER A 87 16.70 -9.73 6.28
C SER A 87 16.53 -8.48 7.13
N ILE A 88 15.28 -8.18 7.43
CA ILE A 88 14.85 -6.96 8.12
C ILE A 88 15.06 -7.10 9.63
N ASN A 89 15.86 -6.22 10.22
CA ASN A 89 15.96 -6.06 11.66
C ASN A 89 15.21 -4.79 12.08
N GLU A 90 13.94 -4.98 12.45
CA GLU A 90 13.03 -3.88 12.81
C GLU A 90 13.43 -3.17 14.12
N ALA A 91 14.11 -3.87 15.03
CA ALA A 91 14.57 -3.31 16.30
C ALA A 91 15.71 -2.30 16.11
N GLU A 92 16.60 -2.58 15.16
CA GLU A 92 17.75 -1.72 14.83
C GLU A 92 17.47 -0.78 13.66
N GLN A 93 16.28 -0.86 13.04
CA GLN A 93 15.91 -0.11 11.84
C GLN A 93 16.94 -0.26 10.72
N LYS A 94 17.43 -1.49 10.52
CA LYS A 94 18.49 -1.83 9.55
C LYS A 94 18.21 -3.19 8.90
N ASN A 95 18.86 -3.41 7.76
CA ASN A 95 18.87 -4.71 7.11
C ASN A 95 20.18 -5.41 7.49
N ASN A 96 20.10 -6.61 8.07
CA ASN A 96 21.29 -7.39 8.44
C ASN A 96 22.04 -7.88 7.18
N TRP A 97 21.29 -8.16 6.12
CA TRP A 97 21.79 -8.41 4.78
C TRP A 97 20.67 -8.12 3.76
N ALA A 98 21.04 -7.66 2.57
CA ALA A 98 20.13 -7.42 1.46
C ALA A 98 20.79 -7.81 0.13
N ILE A 99 20.00 -8.40 -0.78
CA ILE A 99 20.38 -8.57 -2.19
C ILE A 99 19.75 -7.42 -2.95
N GLU A 100 20.58 -6.46 -3.32
CA GLU A 100 20.13 -5.23 -3.96
C GLU A 100 20.42 -5.27 -5.46
N ILE A 101 19.43 -4.90 -6.27
CA ILE A 101 19.61 -4.63 -7.70
C ILE A 101 19.53 -3.12 -7.88
N PRO A 102 20.62 -2.43 -8.21
CA PRO A 102 20.61 -0.99 -8.33
C PRO A 102 19.74 -0.55 -9.52
N TYR A 103 19.18 0.65 -9.48
CA TYR A 103 18.40 1.31 -10.55
C TYR A 103 17.01 0.73 -10.88
N VAL A 104 16.69 -0.51 -10.47
CA VAL A 104 15.42 -1.18 -10.85
C VAL A 104 14.20 -0.49 -10.22
N MET A 105 14.31 -0.03 -8.96
CA MET A 105 13.20 0.60 -8.25
C MET A 105 12.87 2.01 -8.80
N GLY A 106 13.86 2.79 -9.23
CA GLY A 106 13.61 4.09 -9.88
C GLY A 106 12.91 3.94 -11.24
N ILE A 107 13.26 2.92 -12.01
CA ILE A 107 12.66 2.68 -13.33
C ILE A 107 11.25 2.09 -13.21
N ILE A 108 11.03 1.12 -12.31
CA ILE A 108 9.74 0.43 -12.15
C ILE A 108 8.78 1.22 -11.24
N GLY A 109 9.28 1.78 -10.14
CA GLY A 109 8.45 2.41 -9.11
C GLY A 109 8.11 3.87 -9.38
N THR A 110 9.01 4.64 -10.00
CA THR A 110 8.79 6.09 -10.23
C THR A 110 8.91 6.50 -11.69
N ARG A 111 9.22 5.57 -12.60
CA ARG A 111 9.59 5.82 -14.01
C ARG A 111 10.62 6.94 -14.15
N SER A 112 11.47 7.10 -13.14
CA SER A 112 12.36 8.24 -13.01
C SER A 112 13.67 7.82 -12.36
N LEU A 113 14.77 8.23 -12.98
CA LEU A 113 16.11 8.06 -12.44
C LEU A 113 16.46 9.14 -11.41
N THR A 114 15.55 10.08 -11.13
CA THR A 114 15.81 11.28 -10.33
C THR A 114 14.87 11.45 -9.13
N LYS A 115 13.73 10.77 -9.09
CA LYS A 115 12.80 10.83 -7.95
C LYS A 115 13.32 9.99 -6.78
N GLN A 116 13.45 10.63 -5.62
CA GLN A 116 13.74 9.97 -4.35
C GLN A 116 12.48 9.29 -3.79
N ILE A 117 12.65 8.12 -3.19
CA ILE A 117 11.59 7.41 -2.48
C ILE A 117 11.83 7.63 -0.99
N PRO A 118 10.88 8.23 -0.25
CA PRO A 118 11.07 8.50 1.17
C PRO A 118 11.16 7.19 1.94
N GLY A 119 12.16 7.07 2.81
CA GLY A 119 12.33 5.90 3.66
C GLY A 119 11.29 5.85 4.80
N ILE A 120 11.19 4.69 5.45
CA ILE A 120 10.29 4.44 6.58
C ILE A 120 10.46 5.49 7.69
N VAL A 121 11.68 5.92 7.98
CA VAL A 121 11.94 6.93 9.02
C VAL A 121 11.31 8.28 8.68
N GLU A 122 11.44 8.74 7.44
CA GLU A 122 10.85 10.01 6.99
C GLU A 122 9.33 9.93 6.95
N ILE A 123 8.79 8.80 6.49
CA ILE A 123 7.35 8.52 6.48
C ILE A 123 6.79 8.53 7.91
N LYS A 124 7.46 7.89 8.86
CA LYS A 124 7.07 7.93 10.29
C LYS A 124 7.13 9.34 10.86
N ALA A 125 8.17 10.11 10.54
CA ALA A 125 8.29 11.50 11.01
C ALA A 125 7.12 12.36 10.48
N ARG A 126 6.76 12.21 9.21
CA ARG A 126 5.61 12.90 8.59
C ARG A 126 4.29 12.47 9.21
N ASN A 127 4.07 11.16 9.37
CA ASN A 127 2.86 10.62 9.99
C ASN A 127 2.70 11.06 11.44
N LYS A 128 3.80 11.18 12.19
CA LYS A 128 3.79 11.73 13.55
C LYS A 128 3.25 13.15 13.58
N GLN A 129 3.65 14.00 12.63
CA GLN A 129 3.13 15.36 12.51
C GLN A 129 1.64 15.36 12.16
N HIS A 130 1.21 14.51 11.23
CA HIS A 130 -0.21 14.35 10.90
C HIS A 130 -1.04 13.85 12.10
N ILE A 131 -0.50 12.97 12.94
CA ILE A 131 -1.17 12.53 14.18
C ILE A 131 -1.34 13.72 15.15
N ILE A 132 -0.30 14.54 15.33
CA ILE A 132 -0.36 15.73 16.19
C ILE A 132 -1.41 16.72 15.68
N ASN A 133 -1.40 17.04 14.38
CA ASN A 133 -2.42 17.87 13.75
C ASN A 133 -3.83 17.26 13.89
N GLY A 134 -3.93 15.95 13.74
CA GLY A 134 -5.18 15.20 13.88
C GLY A 134 -5.78 15.25 15.29
N ILE A 135 -4.97 15.41 16.35
CA ILE A 135 -5.48 15.65 17.71
C ILE A 135 -6.33 16.92 17.72
N HIS A 136 -5.84 18.02 17.13
CA HIS A 136 -6.58 19.27 17.04
C HIS A 136 -7.90 19.10 16.28
N ALA A 137 -7.88 18.34 15.17
CA ALA A 137 -9.09 18.02 14.40
C ALA A 137 -10.11 17.21 15.22
N VAL A 138 -9.67 16.20 15.98
CA VAL A 138 -10.56 15.37 16.81
C VAL A 138 -11.16 16.18 17.98
N VAL A 139 -10.37 17.05 18.60
CA VAL A 139 -10.83 17.94 19.67
C VAL A 139 -11.86 18.92 19.13
N ALA A 140 -11.56 19.59 18.01
CA ALA A 140 -12.49 20.51 17.35
C ALA A 140 -13.78 19.82 16.91
N LEU A 141 -13.69 18.60 16.37
CA LEU A 141 -14.86 17.78 16.03
C LEU A 141 -15.71 17.43 17.26
N THR A 142 -15.07 17.16 18.40
CA THR A 142 -15.79 16.84 19.64
C THR A 142 -16.51 18.08 20.19
N ALA A 143 -15.87 19.26 20.12
CA ALA A 143 -16.50 20.53 20.47
C ALA A 143 -17.71 20.84 19.56
N LEU A 144 -17.57 20.66 18.24
CA LEU A 144 -18.66 20.84 17.27
C LEU A 144 -19.82 19.85 17.47
N ARG A 145 -19.55 18.63 17.95
CA ARG A 145 -20.60 17.66 18.28
C ARG A 145 -21.42 18.09 19.49
N GLY A 146 -20.80 18.74 20.48
CA GLY A 146 -21.47 19.27 21.66
C GLY A 146 -22.18 20.61 21.40
N ASN A 147 -21.58 21.47 20.59
CA ASN A 147 -22.14 22.75 20.17
C ASN A 147 -21.86 23.01 18.67
N PRO A 148 -22.79 22.67 17.77
CA PRO A 148 -22.61 22.86 16.32
C PRO A 148 -22.47 24.32 15.88
N ALA A 149 -22.85 25.28 16.72
CA ALA A 149 -22.76 26.72 16.42
C ALA A 149 -21.42 27.35 16.85
N ASP A 150 -20.48 26.57 17.40
CA ASP A 150 -19.16 27.06 17.79
C ASP A 150 -18.31 27.41 16.55
N ALA A 151 -18.22 28.71 16.26
CA ALA A 151 -17.45 29.24 15.14
C ALA A 151 -15.94 28.98 15.28
N ALA A 152 -15.40 29.00 16.50
CA ALA A 152 -13.97 28.79 16.75
C ALA A 152 -13.59 27.32 16.52
N ALA A 153 -14.43 26.39 17.02
CA ALA A 153 -14.26 24.96 16.77
C ALA A 153 -14.40 24.63 15.28
N LYS A 154 -15.28 25.33 14.55
CA LYS A 154 -15.42 25.17 13.10
C LYS A 154 -14.16 25.57 12.34
N THR A 155 -13.59 26.74 12.65
CA THR A 155 -12.34 27.19 12.03
C THR A 155 -11.18 26.24 12.33
N ALA A 156 -11.04 25.81 13.60
CA ALA A 156 -9.99 24.86 13.97
C ALA A 156 -10.17 23.50 13.27
N PHE A 157 -11.41 23.03 13.13
CA PHE A 157 -11.69 21.80 12.40
C PHE A 157 -11.36 21.94 10.91
N ASP A 158 -11.78 23.03 10.27
CA ASP A 158 -11.51 23.26 8.84
C ASP A 158 -10.01 23.36 8.51
N GLN A 159 -9.20 23.86 9.46
CA GLN A 159 -7.75 23.92 9.32
C GLN A 159 -7.09 22.54 9.34
N TYR A 160 -7.55 21.62 10.19
CA TYR A 160 -6.90 20.31 10.42
C TYR A 160 -7.69 19.10 9.92
N LYS A 161 -8.84 19.30 9.26
CA LYS A 161 -9.73 18.20 8.82
C LYS A 161 -9.05 17.15 7.94
N ALA A 162 -8.03 17.53 7.17
CA ALA A 162 -7.26 16.61 6.33
C ALA A 162 -6.55 15.52 7.17
N ASP A 163 -6.16 15.86 8.40
CA ASP A 163 -5.40 15.00 9.30
C ASP A 163 -6.29 14.29 10.34
N LEU A 164 -7.61 14.47 10.28
CA LEU A 164 -8.56 13.86 11.21
C LEU A 164 -8.38 12.34 11.30
N GLY A 165 -8.15 11.67 10.18
CA GLY A 165 -7.93 10.22 10.13
C GLY A 165 -6.73 9.78 10.96
N PHE A 166 -5.63 10.54 10.92
CA PHE A 166 -4.43 10.27 11.72
C PHE A 166 -4.69 10.48 13.22
N GLY A 167 -5.45 11.52 13.59
CA GLY A 167 -5.87 11.74 14.98
C GLY A 167 -6.71 10.60 15.54
N LEU A 168 -7.53 9.94 14.70
CA LEU A 168 -8.36 8.80 15.12
C LEU A 168 -7.54 7.53 15.40
N LEU A 169 -6.31 7.41 14.91
CA LEU A 169 -5.43 6.28 15.23
C LEU A 169 -5.14 6.19 16.74
N LEU A 170 -5.12 7.34 17.42
CA LEU A 170 -4.92 7.40 18.88
C LEU A 170 -6.06 6.77 19.67
N LYS A 171 -7.24 6.58 19.09
CA LYS A 171 -8.37 5.92 19.77
C LYS A 171 -8.10 4.45 20.12
N LYS A 172 -7.09 3.83 19.50
CA LYS A 172 -6.61 2.50 19.90
C LYS A 172 -5.95 2.50 21.28
N TYR A 173 -5.42 3.66 21.73
CA TYR A 173 -4.59 3.80 22.92
C TYR A 173 -5.21 4.65 24.02
N THR A 174 -6.12 5.56 23.68
CA THR A 174 -6.80 6.44 24.63
C THR A 174 -8.25 6.68 24.22
N THR A 175 -9.13 6.75 25.20
CA THR A 175 -10.52 7.17 25.00
C THR A 175 -10.64 8.67 24.79
N ASN A 176 -9.72 9.45 25.37
CA ASN A 176 -9.64 10.90 25.18
C ASN A 176 -8.35 11.28 24.44
N VAL A 177 -8.52 11.62 23.16
CA VAL A 177 -7.41 11.98 22.25
C VAL A 177 -6.73 13.29 22.67
N ALA A 178 -7.42 14.19 23.38
CA ALA A 178 -6.84 15.45 23.86
C ALA A 178 -5.69 15.24 24.87
N ASN A 179 -5.74 14.13 25.61
CA ASN A 179 -4.75 13.79 26.65
C ASN A 179 -3.73 12.77 26.16
N ALA A 180 -3.53 12.65 24.85
CA ALA A 180 -2.58 11.69 24.29
C ALA A 180 -1.15 11.98 24.78
N THR A 181 -0.54 10.99 25.43
CA THR A 181 0.86 11.11 25.89
C THR A 181 1.84 10.97 24.73
N PRO A 182 3.09 11.48 24.84
CA PRO A 182 4.11 11.30 23.82
C PRO A 182 4.35 9.84 23.44
N ARG A 183 4.21 8.92 24.41
CA ARG A 183 4.31 7.47 24.19
C ARG A 183 3.20 6.94 23.30
N MET A 184 1.96 7.37 23.52
CA MET A 184 0.80 6.97 22.70
C MET A 184 0.92 7.49 21.25
N ILE A 185 1.42 8.72 21.09
CA ILE A 185 1.69 9.31 19.76
C ILE A 185 2.77 8.50 19.03
N GLN A 186 3.82 8.10 19.74
CA GLN A 186 4.87 7.26 19.17
C GLN A 186 4.34 5.88 18.76
N GLN A 187 3.56 5.22 19.62
CA GLN A 187 2.94 3.92 19.29
C GLN A 187 1.97 4.00 18.10
N ALA A 188 1.17 5.07 18.02
CA ALA A 188 0.29 5.31 16.88
C ALA A 188 1.08 5.59 15.59
N THR A 189 2.22 6.27 15.70
CA THR A 189 3.14 6.51 14.58
C THR A 189 3.74 5.20 14.09
N ASP A 190 4.21 4.34 14.99
CA ASP A 190 4.79 3.05 14.62
C ASP A 190 3.78 2.13 13.94
N ASP A 191 2.52 2.17 14.37
CA ASP A 191 1.42 1.43 13.75
C ASP A 191 0.99 1.96 12.37
N THR A 192 1.46 3.14 11.94
CA THR A 192 1.14 3.68 10.59
C THR A 192 1.88 2.96 9.47
N VAL A 193 2.95 2.21 9.80
CA VAL A 193 3.72 1.42 8.85
C VAL A 193 3.44 -0.06 9.14
N PRO A 194 2.93 -0.84 8.17
CA PRO A 194 2.70 -2.26 8.37
C PRO A 194 4.03 -2.98 8.58
N LEU A 195 4.13 -3.79 9.64
CA LEU A 195 5.32 -4.59 9.93
C LEU A 195 5.35 -5.85 9.05
N SER A 196 6.56 -6.29 8.70
CA SER A 196 6.80 -7.48 7.85
C SER A 196 6.58 -8.79 8.62
N ARG A 197 6.66 -8.75 9.96
CA ARG A 197 6.40 -9.90 10.82
C ARG A 197 5.33 -9.65 11.86
N SER A 198 4.39 -10.58 11.83
CA SER A 198 3.34 -10.85 12.79
C SER A 198 3.70 -10.59 14.26
N ARG A 199 2.84 -9.82 14.94
CA ARG A 199 2.62 -9.87 16.40
C ARG A 199 1.98 -11.22 16.81
N CYS A 200 2.58 -12.35 16.42
CA CYS A 200 2.11 -13.70 16.80
C CYS A 200 2.96 -14.36 17.90
N SER A 201 3.85 -13.63 18.56
CA SER A 201 4.65 -14.19 19.68
C SER A 201 4.39 -13.47 21.00
N SER A 202 3.12 -13.20 21.32
CA SER A 202 2.72 -12.81 22.68
C SER A 202 1.20 -12.93 22.82
N ALA A 203 0.72 -14.17 22.89
CA ALA A 203 -0.52 -14.59 23.51
C ALA A 203 -0.30 -15.99 24.08
#